data_AF-A0A7W8PK73-F1
#
_entry.id   AF-A0A7W8PK73-F1
#
_cell.length_a   1.000
_cell.length_b   1.000
_cell.length_c   1.000
_cell.angle_alpha   90.00
_cell.angle_beta   90.00
_cell.angle_gamma   90.00
#
_symmetry.space_group_name_H-M   'P 1'
#
loop_
_entity.id
_entity.type
_entity.pdbx_description
1 polymer ?
#
loop_
_entity_poly.entity_id
_entity_poly.type
_entity_poly.pdbx_seq_one_letter_code
_entity_poly.pdbx_strand_id
1 'polypeptide(L)'
;MPINHASRPYLGLNQVVEGGASKLALYEVTNGQHFDAFLGVAGFDTRFVPLHYYNLQALNLMWAHLKNGTPLPPSQVIHTIPRGGVPGAAPALTTANLPAIAATPGVNAISATNGAVNVPN
;
A
#
# COMPACT_ATOMS: atom_id res chain seq x y z
N MET A 1 10.81 -5.67 0.79
CA MET A 1 11.74 -4.55 1.09
C MET A 1 11.42 -4.01 2.48
N PRO A 2 12.39 -3.78 3.37
CA PRO A 2 12.13 -3.17 4.68
C PRO A 2 11.68 -1.72 4.52
N ILE A 3 10.37 -1.45 4.62
CA ILE A 3 9.78 -0.12 4.36
C ILE A 3 10.34 0.97 5.29
N ASN A 4 10.70 0.59 6.53
CA ASN A 4 11.36 1.46 7.51
C ASN A 4 12.72 2.04 7.06
N HIS A 5 13.38 1.44 6.07
CA HIS A 5 14.68 1.88 5.56
C HIS A 5 14.62 2.26 4.08
N ALA A 6 13.42 2.53 3.56
CA ALA A 6 13.20 2.94 2.18
C ALA A 6 12.12 4.04 2.11
N SER A 7 10.86 3.68 1.93
CA SER A 7 9.79 4.64 1.62
C SER A 7 9.41 5.55 2.79
N ARG A 8 9.46 5.07 4.04
CA ARG A 8 9.12 5.90 5.22
C ARG A 8 10.09 7.07 5.41
N PRO A 9 11.43 6.88 5.41
CA PRO A 9 12.37 8.00 5.43
C PRO A 9 12.16 9.01 4.30
N TYR A 10 11.83 8.54 3.08
CA TYR A 10 11.54 9.42 1.96
C TYR A 10 10.29 10.27 2.20
N LEU A 11 9.20 9.67 2.71
CA LEU A 11 7.98 10.42 3.09
C LEU A 11 8.29 11.48 4.15
N GLY A 12 9.08 11.13 5.17
CA GLY A 12 9.51 12.09 6.20
C GLY A 12 10.29 13.25 5.63
N LEU A 13 11.30 12.98 4.79
CA LEU A 13 12.11 14.02 4.16
C LEU A 13 11.27 14.91 3.23
N ASN A 14 10.43 14.31 2.39
CA ASN A 14 9.54 15.05 1.49
C ASN A 14 8.59 15.96 2.28
N GLN A 15 8.08 15.52 3.43
CA GLN A 15 7.25 16.36 4.30
C GLN A 15 8.02 17.56 4.85
N VAL A 16 9.30 17.40 5.20
CA VAL A 16 10.14 18.53 5.67
C VAL A 16 10.38 19.54 4.55
N VAL A 17 10.61 19.06 3.33
CA VAL A 17 10.96 19.91 2.17
C VAL A 17 9.73 20.62 1.60
N GLU A 18 8.62 19.91 1.41
CA GLU A 18 7.44 20.41 0.69
C GLU A 18 6.29 20.81 1.63
N GLY A 19 6.31 20.39 2.89
CA GLY A 19 5.28 20.70 3.87
C GLY A 19 3.87 20.32 3.37
N GLY A 20 2.91 21.21 3.61
CA GLY A 20 1.52 21.05 3.16
C GLY A 20 1.32 21.14 1.65
N ALA A 21 2.34 21.53 0.88
CA ALA A 21 2.27 21.55 -0.58
C ALA A 21 2.58 20.18 -1.22
N SER A 22 3.08 19.23 -0.43
CA SER A 22 3.45 17.89 -0.91
C SER A 22 2.31 17.23 -1.69
N LYS A 23 2.68 16.60 -2.80
CA LYS A 23 1.77 15.78 -3.63
C LYS A 23 2.06 14.29 -3.47
N LEU A 24 2.90 13.92 -2.51
CA LEU A 24 3.28 12.54 -2.26
C LEU A 24 2.17 11.81 -1.48
N ALA A 25 1.78 10.63 -1.98
CA ALA A 25 0.94 9.68 -1.27
C ALA A 25 1.69 8.35 -1.10
N LEU A 26 1.71 7.82 0.12
CA LEU A 26 2.31 6.53 0.47
C LEU A 26 1.22 5.52 0.82
N TYR A 27 1.15 4.43 0.07
CA TYR A 27 0.26 3.31 0.36
C TYR A 27 1.06 2.10 0.84
N GLU A 28 0.93 1.75 2.12
CA GLU A 28 1.61 0.60 2.70
C GLU A 28 0.67 -0.61 2.71
N VAL A 29 0.96 -1.61 1.87
CA VAL A 29 0.14 -2.82 1.75
C VAL A 29 0.70 -3.89 2.69
N THR A 30 -0.08 -4.28 3.71
CA THR A 30 0.34 -5.38 4.59
C THR A 30 0.34 -6.69 3.80
N ASN A 31 1.22 -7.63 4.15
CA ASN A 31 1.37 -8.92 3.46
C ASN A 31 1.67 -8.81 1.95
N GLY A 32 2.08 -7.64 1.44
CA GLY A 32 2.41 -7.48 0.02
C GLY A 32 3.71 -8.20 -0.37
N GLN A 33 3.70 -8.86 -1.53
CA GLN A 33 4.89 -9.41 -2.19
C GLN A 33 5.19 -8.59 -3.45
N HIS A 34 6.45 -8.22 -3.68
CA HIS A 34 6.86 -7.50 -4.91
C HIS A 34 7.05 -8.45 -6.10
N PHE A 35 7.43 -9.71 -5.83
CA PHE A 35 7.65 -10.71 -6.85
C PHE A 35 6.47 -11.68 -6.92
N ASP A 36 5.37 -11.22 -7.51
CA ASP A 36 4.08 -11.92 -7.56
C ASP A 36 4.16 -13.32 -8.17
N ALA A 37 5.16 -13.58 -9.02
CA ALA A 37 5.42 -14.91 -9.59
C ALA A 37 5.65 -16.01 -8.52
N PHE A 38 6.08 -15.64 -7.30
CA PHE A 38 6.24 -16.59 -6.20
C PHE A 38 4.97 -16.87 -5.41
N LEU A 39 3.84 -16.23 -5.72
CA LEU A 39 2.58 -16.47 -5.00
C LEU A 39 1.94 -17.84 -5.29
N GLY A 40 2.50 -18.62 -6.22
CA GLY A 40 2.18 -20.04 -6.39
C GLY A 40 3.06 -20.99 -5.55
N VAL A 41 4.13 -20.49 -4.91
CA VAL A 41 5.04 -21.30 -4.10
C VAL A 41 4.41 -21.58 -2.74
N ALA A 42 4.51 -22.83 -2.30
CA ALA A 42 3.97 -23.25 -1.01
C ALA A 42 4.48 -22.36 0.14
N GLY A 43 3.55 -21.80 0.90
CA GLY A 43 3.82 -20.93 2.04
C GLY A 43 3.83 -19.45 1.66
N PHE A 44 4.16 -19.10 0.41
CA PHE A 44 3.96 -17.74 -0.10
C PHE A 44 2.50 -17.52 -0.47
N ASP A 45 1.89 -18.53 -1.08
CA ASP A 45 0.50 -18.58 -1.51
C ASP A 45 -0.50 -18.28 -0.37
N THR A 46 -0.17 -18.71 0.85
CA THR A 46 -1.00 -18.55 2.05
C THR A 46 -0.72 -17.27 2.85
N ARG A 47 0.49 -16.68 2.74
CA ARG A 47 0.97 -15.59 3.61
C ARG A 47 0.99 -14.21 2.95
N PHE A 48 1.07 -14.16 1.62
CA PHE A 48 1.23 -12.90 0.90
C PHE A 48 0.13 -12.65 -0.14
N VAL A 49 -0.02 -11.39 -0.51
CA VAL A 49 -0.90 -10.89 -1.56
C VAL A 49 -0.10 -10.21 -2.66
N PRO A 50 -0.61 -10.19 -3.91
CA PRO A 50 0.09 -9.55 -5.03
C PRO A 50 0.12 -8.03 -4.88
N LEU A 51 1.31 -7.45 -5.02
CA LEU A 51 1.43 -5.99 -5.02
C LEU A 51 1.10 -5.39 -6.39
N HIS A 52 1.15 -6.17 -7.47
CA HIS A 52 0.82 -5.69 -8.81
C HIS A 52 -0.61 -5.14 -8.89
N TYR A 53 -1.55 -5.74 -8.16
CA TYR A 53 -2.93 -5.26 -8.05
C TYR A 53 -2.99 -3.80 -7.55
N TYR A 54 -2.27 -3.49 -6.47
CA TYR A 54 -2.23 -2.15 -5.89
C TYR A 54 -1.41 -1.17 -6.73
N ASN A 55 -0.36 -1.63 -7.41
CA ASN A 55 0.38 -0.81 -8.36
C ASN A 55 -0.52 -0.31 -9.49
N LEU A 56 -1.34 -1.19 -10.10
CA LEU A 56 -2.30 -0.78 -11.13
C LEU A 56 -3.35 0.20 -10.60
N GLN A 57 -3.86 0.00 -9.38
CA GLN A 57 -4.76 0.97 -8.75
C GLN A 57 -4.10 2.34 -8.55
N ALA A 58 -2.87 2.37 -8.02
CA ALA A 58 -2.13 3.62 -7.81
C ALA A 58 -1.87 4.36 -9.13
N LEU A 59 -1.54 3.63 -10.20
CA LEU A 59 -1.38 4.20 -11.55
C LEU A 59 -2.70 4.78 -12.08
N ASN A 60 -3.82 4.09 -11.87
CA ASN A 60 -5.14 4.60 -12.26
C ASN A 60 -5.54 5.85 -11.46
N LEU A 61 -5.26 5.88 -10.15
CA LEU A 61 -5.48 7.06 -9.30
C LEU A 61 -4.64 8.25 -9.79
N MET A 62 -3.37 8.03 -10.09
CA MET A 62 -2.49 9.07 -10.63
C MET A 62 -2.95 9.54 -12.00
N TRP A 63 -3.38 8.62 -12.88
CA TRP A 63 -3.94 8.98 -14.17
C TRP A 63 -5.18 9.87 -14.02
N ALA A 64 -6.12 9.51 -13.16
CA ALA A 64 -7.31 10.32 -12.88
C ALA A 64 -6.96 11.69 -12.29
N HIS A 65 -5.96 11.75 -11.40
CA HIS A 65 -5.44 13.00 -10.87
C HIS A 65 -4.88 13.91 -11.97
N LEU A 66 -4.03 13.38 -12.84
CA LEU A 66 -3.39 14.14 -13.91
C LEU A 66 -4.38 14.56 -15.01
N LYS A 67 -5.38 13.73 -15.32
CA LYS A 67 -6.36 14.02 -16.37
C LYS A 67 -7.49 14.92 -15.92
N ASN A 68 -7.98 14.70 -14.72
CA ASN A 68 -9.26 15.28 -14.27
C ASN A 68 -9.12 16.12 -12.99
N GLY A 69 -7.91 16.23 -12.42
CA GLY A 69 -7.70 16.92 -11.15
C GLY A 69 -8.27 16.20 -9.93
N THR A 70 -8.68 14.92 -10.06
CA THR A 70 -9.23 14.14 -8.95
C THR A 70 -8.22 14.09 -7.80
N PRO A 71 -8.59 14.43 -6.55
CA PRO A 71 -7.67 14.34 -5.42
C PRO A 71 -7.14 12.91 -5.25
N LEU A 72 -5.83 12.78 -4.98
CA LEU A 72 -5.26 11.50 -4.59
C LEU A 72 -5.75 11.12 -3.19
N PRO A 73 -6.11 9.85 -2.94
CA PRO A 73 -6.31 9.36 -1.59
C PRO A 73 -5.09 9.67 -0.70
N PRO A 74 -5.31 10.02 0.57
CA PRO A 74 -4.20 10.30 1.49
C PRO A 74 -3.40 9.02 1.78
N SER A 75 -2.15 9.21 2.21
CA SER A 75 -1.27 8.13 2.63
C SER A 75 -1.95 7.23 3.68
N GLN A 76 -1.83 5.92 3.52
CA GLN A 76 -2.56 4.96 4.35
C GLN A 76 -1.90 3.58 4.40
N VAL A 77 -2.23 2.83 5.44
CA VAL A 77 -1.99 1.38 5.51
C VAL A 77 -3.21 0.66 4.94
N ILE A 78 -2.96 -0.36 4.13
CA ILE A 78 -3.98 -1.22 3.55
C ILE A 78 -3.81 -2.61 4.18
N HIS A 79 -4.68 -2.92 5.13
CA HIS A 79 -4.67 -4.18 5.89
C HIS A 79 -5.28 -5.29 5.07
N THR A 80 -4.47 -5.91 4.21
CA THR A 80 -4.91 -7.04 3.38
C THR A 80 -5.11 -8.30 4.21
N ILE A 81 -5.87 -9.24 3.65
CA ILE A 81 -6.16 -10.52 4.30
C ILE A 81 -5.48 -11.62 3.49
N PRO A 82 -4.42 -12.27 4.01
CA PRO A 82 -3.80 -13.41 3.35
C PRO A 82 -4.82 -14.52 3.08
N ARG A 83 -4.59 -15.31 2.02
CA ARG A 83 -5.54 -16.37 1.63
C ARG A 83 -5.65 -17.49 2.67
N GLY A 84 -4.61 -17.69 3.47
CA GLY A 84 -4.55 -18.76 4.47
C GLY A 84 -4.67 -20.16 3.86
N GLY A 85 -5.05 -21.14 4.66
CA GLY A 85 -5.19 -22.53 4.23
C GLY A 85 -3.88 -23.31 4.28
N VAL A 86 -3.79 -24.36 3.46
CA VAL A 86 -2.62 -25.27 3.42
C VAL A 86 -1.58 -24.72 2.44
N PRO A 87 -0.29 -24.58 2.83
CA PRO A 87 0.80 -24.21 1.92
C PRO A 87 0.83 -25.07 0.65
N GLY A 88 0.79 -24.43 -0.52
CA GLY A 88 0.76 -25.08 -1.84
C GLY A 88 -0.66 -25.40 -2.33
N ALA A 89 -1.67 -25.11 -1.52
CA ALA A 89 -3.08 -25.30 -1.82
C ALA A 89 -3.93 -24.15 -1.23
N ALA A 90 -3.40 -22.92 -1.19
CA ALA A 90 -4.17 -21.76 -0.79
C ALA A 90 -5.45 -21.62 -1.65
N PRO A 91 -6.58 -21.17 -1.08
CA PRO A 91 -7.77 -20.84 -1.85
C PRO A 91 -7.50 -19.83 -2.99
N ALA A 92 -8.45 -19.69 -3.92
CA ALA A 92 -8.36 -18.66 -4.94
C ALA A 92 -8.32 -17.26 -4.30
N LEU A 93 -7.49 -16.36 -4.84
CA LEU A 93 -7.45 -14.96 -4.42
C LEU A 93 -8.76 -14.27 -4.84
N THR A 94 -9.35 -13.50 -3.93
CA THR A 94 -10.56 -12.71 -4.20
C THR A 94 -10.36 -11.26 -3.77
N THR A 95 -11.29 -10.39 -4.15
CA THR A 95 -11.29 -8.99 -3.69
C THR A 95 -11.51 -8.87 -2.18
N ALA A 96 -12.05 -9.87 -1.50
CA ALA A 96 -12.12 -9.89 -0.04
C ALA A 96 -10.73 -9.93 0.61
N ASN A 97 -9.72 -10.46 -0.10
CA ASN A 97 -8.33 -10.44 0.34
C ASN A 97 -7.64 -9.09 0.10
N LEU A 98 -8.23 -8.26 -0.77
CA LEU A 98 -7.60 -7.08 -1.34
C LEU A 98 -8.49 -5.83 -1.12
N PRO A 99 -8.59 -5.31 0.12
CA PRO A 99 -9.29 -4.07 0.39
C PRO A 99 -8.81 -2.94 -0.52
N ALA A 100 -9.72 -2.08 -0.95
CA ALA A 100 -9.40 -0.96 -1.85
C ALA A 100 -8.55 0.12 -1.15
N ILE A 101 -7.86 0.94 -1.95
CA ILE A 101 -7.24 2.18 -1.47
C ILE A 101 -8.38 3.16 -1.12
N ALA A 102 -8.54 3.47 0.15
CA ALA A 102 -9.68 4.26 0.63
C ALA A 102 -9.45 5.76 0.39
N ALA A 103 -10.46 6.45 -0.16
CA ALA A 103 -10.43 7.92 -0.25
C ALA A 103 -10.37 8.59 1.13
N THR A 104 -10.92 7.92 2.15
CA THR A 104 -10.91 8.37 3.55
C THR A 104 -10.46 7.21 4.45
N PRO A 105 -9.16 7.08 4.76
CA PRO A 105 -8.61 5.90 5.45
C PRO A 105 -8.90 5.87 6.96
N GLY A 106 -9.38 6.96 7.56
CA GLY A 106 -9.73 7.02 8.98
C GLY A 106 -8.55 6.62 9.87
N VAL A 107 -8.74 5.57 10.68
CA VAL A 107 -7.71 5.04 11.59
C VAL A 107 -6.47 4.48 10.88
N ASN A 108 -6.57 4.19 9.57
CA ASN A 108 -5.48 3.66 8.77
C ASN A 108 -4.64 4.75 8.09
N ALA A 109 -4.91 6.04 8.38
CA ALA A 109 -4.17 7.16 7.80
C ALA A 109 -2.72 7.21 8.28
N ILE A 110 -1.78 7.34 7.33
CA ILE A 110 -0.37 7.63 7.63
C ILE A 110 -0.20 9.14 7.66
N SER A 111 0.44 9.67 8.70
CA SER A 111 0.73 11.09 8.84
C SER A 111 2.23 11.33 8.98
N ALA A 112 2.73 12.44 8.44
CA ALA A 112 4.10 12.89 8.65
C ALA A 112 4.11 14.31 9.22
N THR A 113 4.95 14.58 10.22
CA THR A 113 5.09 15.89 10.84
C THR A 113 6.51 16.08 11.35
N ASN A 114 7.16 17.18 10.97
CA ASN A 114 8.56 17.48 11.29
C ASN A 114 9.52 16.33 10.95
N GLY A 115 9.29 15.65 9.82
CA GLY A 115 10.08 14.51 9.37
C GLY A 115 9.78 13.17 10.08
N ALA A 116 8.98 13.18 11.15
CA ALA A 116 8.53 11.97 11.80
C ALA A 116 7.31 11.39 11.07
N VAL A 117 7.38 10.12 10.70
CA VAL A 117 6.28 9.39 10.06
C VAL A 117 5.57 8.52 11.10
N ASN A 118 4.29 8.75 11.29
CA ASN A 118 3.40 7.93 12.11
C ASN A 118 2.62 6.97 11.21
N VAL A 119 2.78 5.67 11.46
CA VAL A 119 2.10 4.61 10.72
C VAL A 119 1.20 3.84 11.69
N PRO A 120 -0.12 3.80 11.46
CA PRO A 120 -1.05 3.06 12.31
C PRO A 120 -0.87 1.54 12.15
N ASN A 121 -1.31 0.81 13.17
CA ASN A 121 -1.25 -0.66 13.21
C ASN A 121 -2.47 -1.32 12.56
#